data_AF-A0A2V6MAC2-F1
#
_entry.id   AF-A0A2V6MAC2-F1
#
_cell.length_a   1.000
_cell.length_b   1.000
_cell.length_c   1.000
_cell.angle_alpha   90.00
_cell.angle_beta   90.00
_cell.angle_gamma   90.00
#
_symmetry.space_group_name_H-M   'P 1'
#
loop_
_entity.id
_entity.type
_entity.pdbx_description
1 polymer ?
#
loop_
_entity_poly.entity_id
_entity_poly.type
_entity_poly.pdbx_seq_one_letter_code
_entity_poly.pdbx_strand_id
1 'polypeptide(L)'
;MPAAQPSSTALKNCLPYDEVPKAKYTKWSEPVSLYLDELKRRSSARTQNDPEFHYVMEDMERLRHRLDDNRISLNEDVRKKELSDDKMRKELRSKERLARNIEEPRVYRVTLDTVDKPNLQLIMYPGKLASAKKNGSAKVAPEAAGDSDTDNDVFGGQDEDTKEPVIDPERDETTNILADLIQLERGPKTASTNH
;
A
#
# COMPACT_ATOMS: atom_id res chain seq x y z
N MET A 1 -1.20 -29.74 0.52
CA MET A 1 -1.80 -28.70 -0.32
C MET A 1 -1.73 -27.41 0.46
N PRO A 2 -0.78 -26.51 0.17
CA PRO A 2 -0.71 -25.21 0.83
C PRO A 2 -2.03 -24.47 0.57
N ALA A 3 -2.60 -23.87 1.61
CA ALA A 3 -3.89 -23.20 1.54
C ALA A 3 -3.81 -22.05 0.53
N ALA A 4 -4.47 -22.22 -0.62
CA ALA A 4 -4.73 -21.12 -1.53
C ALA A 4 -5.61 -20.11 -0.80
N GLN A 5 -5.31 -18.82 -0.97
CA GLN A 5 -6.14 -17.70 -0.52
C GLN A 5 -7.62 -17.94 -0.87
N PRO A 6 -8.59 -17.49 -0.06
CA PRO A 6 -10.00 -17.74 -0.32
C PRO A 6 -10.43 -17.10 -1.64
N SER A 7 -10.40 -17.89 -2.72
CA SER A 7 -10.99 -17.57 -4.01
C SER A 7 -12.24 -18.42 -4.19
N SER A 8 -13.19 -17.97 -5.02
CA SER A 8 -14.35 -18.77 -5.39
C SER A 8 -13.94 -20.15 -5.95
N THR A 9 -12.79 -20.25 -6.59
CA THR A 9 -12.21 -21.50 -7.09
C THR A 9 -11.61 -22.40 -6.02
N ALA A 10 -11.28 -21.88 -4.82
CA ALA A 10 -10.72 -22.65 -3.71
C ALA A 10 -11.79 -23.37 -2.86
N LEU A 11 -13.07 -23.00 -3.04
CA LEU A 11 -14.19 -23.59 -2.31
C LEU A 11 -14.65 -24.92 -2.93
N LYS A 12 -15.12 -25.84 -2.07
CA LYS A 12 -15.61 -27.15 -2.50
C LYS A 12 -16.92 -27.01 -3.28
N ASN A 13 -17.03 -27.69 -4.41
CA ASN A 13 -18.22 -27.75 -5.27
C ASN A 13 -18.63 -26.42 -5.92
N CYS A 14 -17.69 -25.52 -6.19
CA CYS A 14 -18.00 -24.34 -6.98
C CYS A 14 -18.30 -24.69 -8.44
N LEU A 15 -19.27 -23.97 -9.02
CA LEU A 15 -19.60 -24.12 -10.43
C LEU A 15 -18.38 -23.74 -11.28
N PRO A 16 -18.10 -24.51 -12.36
CA PRO A 16 -17.03 -24.16 -13.28
C PRO A 16 -17.35 -22.84 -13.98
N TYR A 17 -16.29 -22.17 -14.43
CA TYR A 17 -16.43 -21.03 -15.34
C TYR A 17 -17.09 -21.48 -16.65
N ASP A 18 -18.03 -20.67 -17.16
CA ASP A 18 -18.70 -20.88 -18.44
C ASP A 18 -18.79 -19.55 -19.19
N GLU A 19 -18.78 -19.61 -20.52
CA GLU A 19 -18.81 -18.46 -21.42
C GLU A 19 -20.14 -18.38 -22.17
N VAL A 20 -20.84 -17.26 -22.04
CA VAL A 20 -22.06 -16.97 -22.80
C VAL A 20 -21.79 -16.02 -23.98
N PRO A 21 -22.61 -16.04 -25.04
CA PRO A 21 -22.49 -15.10 -26.15
C PRO A 21 -22.49 -13.64 -25.68
N LYS A 22 -21.60 -12.82 -26.26
CA LYS A 22 -21.45 -11.41 -25.89
C LYS A 22 -22.75 -10.63 -26.11
N ALA A 23 -23.18 -9.89 -25.10
CA ALA A 23 -24.29 -8.96 -25.24
C ALA A 23 -23.94 -7.82 -26.22
N LYS A 24 -24.95 -7.25 -26.87
CA LYS A 24 -24.79 -6.04 -27.69
C LYS A 24 -24.81 -4.83 -26.76
N TYR A 25 -23.69 -4.10 -26.70
CA TYR A 25 -23.57 -2.86 -25.93
C TYR A 25 -22.76 -1.83 -26.70
N THR A 26 -23.04 -0.55 -26.47
CA THR A 26 -22.25 0.55 -27.01
C THR A 26 -21.05 0.79 -26.10
N LYS A 27 -19.84 0.62 -26.62
CA LYS A 27 -18.61 1.02 -25.92
C LYS A 27 -18.53 2.55 -25.92
N TRP A 28 -18.49 3.17 -24.74
CA TRP A 28 -18.43 4.63 -24.62
C TRP A 28 -17.01 5.21 -24.76
N SER A 29 -15.99 4.38 -24.52
CA SER A 29 -14.58 4.77 -24.65
C SER A 29 -13.72 3.57 -25.04
N GLU A 30 -13.10 3.64 -26.20
CA GLU A 30 -11.87 2.93 -26.53
C GLU A 30 -11.12 3.76 -27.60
N PRO A 31 -9.79 3.82 -27.53
CA PRO A 31 -8.94 2.67 -27.25
C PRO A 31 -8.46 2.60 -25.80
N VAL A 32 -8.22 1.37 -25.35
CA VAL A 32 -7.20 1.01 -24.36
C VAL A 32 -6.14 2.11 -24.28
N SER A 33 -6.00 2.74 -23.12
CA SER A 33 -5.14 3.91 -22.88
C SER A 33 -3.83 3.76 -23.66
N LEU A 34 -3.59 4.67 -24.62
CA LEU A 34 -2.43 4.68 -25.54
C LEU A 34 -1.08 4.59 -24.80
N TYR A 35 -1.10 4.83 -23.49
CA TYR A 35 0.04 4.95 -22.61
C TYR A 35 0.28 3.71 -21.74
N LEU A 36 -0.55 2.66 -21.81
CA LEU A 36 -0.45 1.50 -20.91
C LEU A 36 0.91 0.83 -20.91
N ASP A 37 1.53 0.66 -22.07
CA ASP A 37 2.85 0.01 -22.17
C ASP A 37 3.95 0.89 -21.56
N GLU A 38 3.89 2.21 -21.77
CA GLU A 38 4.84 3.15 -21.17
C GLU A 38 4.65 3.26 -19.66
N LEU A 39 3.40 3.27 -19.17
CA LEU A 39 3.09 3.24 -17.73
C LEU A 39 3.62 1.98 -17.07
N LYS A 40 3.40 0.80 -17.68
CA LYS A 40 3.95 -0.47 -17.20
C LYS A 40 5.48 -0.44 -17.13
N ARG A 41 6.13 0.10 -18.16
CA ARG A 41 7.60 0.20 -18.23
C ARG A 41 8.15 1.09 -17.12
N ARG A 42 7.56 2.29 -16.93
CA ARG A 42 7.96 3.24 -15.88
C ARG A 42 7.74 2.65 -14.49
N SER A 43 6.58 2.04 -14.27
CA SER A 43 6.22 1.42 -13.00
C SER A 43 7.14 0.25 -12.65
N SER A 44 7.37 -0.67 -13.59
CA SER A 44 8.27 -1.81 -13.38
C SER A 44 9.70 -1.36 -13.02
N ALA A 45 10.19 -0.30 -13.66
CA ALA A 45 11.51 0.25 -13.35
C ALA A 45 11.58 0.87 -11.94
N ARG A 46 10.51 1.48 -11.43
CA ARG A 46 10.46 2.02 -10.06
C ARG A 46 10.36 0.90 -9.03
N THR A 47 9.41 -0.01 -9.21
CA THR A 47 9.20 -1.16 -8.31
C THR A 47 10.45 -2.01 -8.15
N GLN A 48 11.25 -2.18 -9.22
CA GLN A 48 12.52 -2.92 -9.16
C GLN A 48 13.63 -2.21 -8.37
N ASN A 49 13.55 -0.90 -8.15
CA ASN A 49 14.57 -0.12 -7.44
C ASN A 49 14.11 0.33 -6.05
N ASP A 50 12.83 0.16 -5.72
CA ASP A 50 12.25 0.61 -4.46
C ASP A 50 12.50 -0.41 -3.33
N PRO A 51 13.22 -0.03 -2.25
CA PRO A 51 13.45 -0.90 -1.09
C PRO A 51 12.17 -1.45 -0.44
N GLU A 52 11.06 -0.71 -0.45
CA GLU A 52 9.82 -1.17 0.18
C GLU A 52 9.21 -2.34 -0.59
N PHE A 53 9.26 -2.31 -1.92
CA PHE A 53 8.85 -3.46 -2.75
C PHE A 53 9.78 -4.66 -2.57
N HIS A 54 11.07 -4.45 -2.31
CA HIS A 54 11.98 -5.55 -1.99
C HIS A 54 11.58 -6.26 -0.68
N TYR A 55 11.20 -5.51 0.37
CA TYR A 55 10.72 -6.12 1.61
C TYR A 55 9.43 -6.92 1.40
N VAL A 56 8.49 -6.43 0.57
CA VAL A 56 7.27 -7.16 0.22
C VAL A 56 7.63 -8.48 -0.47
N MET A 57 8.56 -8.46 -1.43
CA MET A 57 8.99 -9.67 -2.12
C MET A 57 9.68 -10.68 -1.19
N GLU A 58 10.54 -10.22 -0.28
CA GLU A 58 11.17 -11.05 0.77
C GLU A 58 10.10 -11.70 1.67
N ASP A 59 9.11 -10.92 2.10
CA ASP A 59 8.03 -11.42 2.97
C ASP A 59 7.13 -12.42 2.23
N MET A 60 6.87 -12.20 0.94
CA MET A 60 6.14 -13.15 0.08
C MET A 60 6.89 -14.47 -0.08
N GLU A 61 8.20 -14.44 -0.31
CA GLU A 61 9.02 -15.64 -0.42
C GLU A 61 9.05 -16.42 0.90
N ARG A 62 9.24 -15.72 2.02
CA ARG A 62 9.17 -16.33 3.36
C ARG A 62 7.81 -16.93 3.64
N LEU A 63 6.72 -16.25 3.25
CA LEU A 63 5.37 -16.78 3.42
C LEU A 63 5.17 -18.06 2.59
N ARG A 64 5.61 -18.07 1.32
CA ARG A 64 5.58 -19.26 0.47
C ARG A 64 6.33 -20.43 1.10
N HIS A 65 7.57 -20.20 1.56
CA HIS A 65 8.34 -21.23 2.23
C HIS A 65 7.63 -21.80 3.47
N ARG A 66 7.02 -20.93 4.29
CA ARG A 66 6.25 -21.37 5.47
C ARG A 66 5.00 -22.17 5.08
N LEU A 67 4.31 -21.77 4.01
CA LEU A 67 3.14 -22.48 3.50
C LEU A 67 3.53 -23.85 2.91
N ASP A 68 4.67 -23.95 2.23
CA ASP A 68 5.19 -25.20 1.67
C ASP A 68 5.65 -26.17 2.76
N ASP A 69 6.34 -25.64 3.77
CA ASP A 69 6.76 -26.38 4.96
C ASP A 69 5.56 -26.91 5.76
N ASN A 70 4.47 -26.12 5.83
CA ASN A 70 3.22 -26.43 6.51
C ASN A 70 3.38 -27.11 7.89
N ARG A 71 4.39 -26.68 8.64
CA ARG A 71 4.77 -27.25 9.93
C ARG A 71 5.12 -26.15 10.90
N ILE A 72 4.85 -26.39 12.17
CA ILE A 72 5.20 -25.50 13.27
C ILE A 72 6.01 -26.26 14.30
N SER A 73 7.12 -25.67 14.76
CA SER A 73 7.91 -26.26 15.84
C SER A 73 7.15 -26.12 17.17
N LEU A 74 7.13 -27.19 17.97
CA LEU A 74 6.64 -27.14 19.35
C LEU A 74 7.77 -26.93 20.37
N ASN A 75 9.02 -26.85 19.92
CA ASN A 75 10.15 -26.59 20.78
C ASN A 75 10.21 -25.09 21.13
N GLU A 76 10.22 -24.78 22.43
CA GLU A 76 10.19 -23.41 22.94
C GLU A 76 11.41 -22.58 22.49
N ASP A 77 12.62 -23.14 22.55
CA ASP A 77 13.85 -22.43 22.19
C ASP A 77 13.87 -22.06 20.70
N VAL A 78 13.39 -22.98 19.85
CA VAL A 78 13.23 -22.73 18.41
C VAL A 78 12.22 -21.61 18.17
N ARG A 79 11.08 -21.63 18.87
CA ARG A 79 10.03 -20.61 18.73
C ARG A 79 10.48 -19.23 19.23
N LYS A 80 11.25 -19.18 20.32
CA LYS A 80 11.85 -17.93 20.81
C LYS A 80 12.83 -17.34 19.80
N LYS A 81 13.64 -18.18 19.17
CA LYS A 81 14.58 -17.75 18.12
C LYS A 81 13.84 -17.21 16.89
N GLU A 82 12.82 -17.90 16.41
CA GLU A 82 11.98 -17.41 15.29
C GLU A 82 11.40 -16.02 15.60
N LEU A 83 10.87 -15.84 16.82
CA LEU A 83 10.30 -14.58 17.26
C LEU A 83 11.36 -13.47 17.36
N SER A 84 12.56 -13.78 17.87
CA SER A 84 13.66 -12.82 17.93
C SER A 84 14.16 -12.42 16.55
N ASP A 85 14.28 -13.37 15.62
CA ASP A 85 14.71 -13.12 14.24
C ASP A 85 13.69 -12.23 13.51
N ASP A 86 12.39 -12.48 13.73
CA ASP A 86 11.31 -11.66 13.19
C ASP A 86 11.31 -10.23 13.78
N LYS A 87 11.57 -10.10 15.08
CA LYS A 87 11.70 -8.79 15.75
C LYS A 87 12.92 -8.02 15.24
N MET A 88 14.09 -8.65 15.16
CA MET A 88 15.30 -8.03 14.63
C MET A 88 15.10 -7.52 13.20
N ARG A 89 14.43 -8.30 12.34
CA ARG A 89 14.13 -7.87 10.96
C ARG A 89 13.26 -6.61 10.94
N LYS A 90 12.20 -6.57 11.75
CA LYS A 90 11.33 -5.39 11.86
C LYS A 90 12.11 -4.16 12.32
N GLU A 91 12.94 -4.31 13.37
CA GLU A 91 13.76 -3.23 13.89
C GLU A 91 14.80 -2.72 12.89
N LEU A 92 15.42 -3.61 12.12
CA LEU A 92 16.37 -3.22 11.06
C LEU A 92 15.67 -2.40 9.97
N ARG A 93 14.50 -2.86 9.49
CA ARG A 93 13.71 -2.10 8.51
C ARG A 93 13.26 -0.74 9.05
N SER A 94 12.83 -0.66 10.31
CA SER A 94 12.49 0.62 10.95
C SER A 94 13.69 1.57 11.03
N LYS A 95 14.90 1.07 11.34
CA LYS A 95 16.13 1.88 11.35
C LYS A 95 16.49 2.38 9.94
N GLU A 96 16.38 1.52 8.93
CA GLU A 96 16.64 1.89 7.54
C GLU A 96 15.65 2.94 7.03
N ARG A 97 14.37 2.84 7.42
CA ARG A 97 13.34 3.84 7.12
C ARG A 97 13.64 5.18 7.80
N LEU A 98 13.99 5.15 9.09
CA LEU A 98 14.36 6.36 9.83
C LEU A 98 15.59 7.04 9.25
N ALA A 99 16.58 6.27 8.79
CA ALA A 99 17.78 6.79 8.14
C ALA A 99 17.48 7.43 6.77
N ARG A 100 16.49 6.93 6.04
CA ARG A 100 16.07 7.50 4.75
C ARG A 100 15.34 8.84 4.88
N ASN A 101 14.73 9.13 6.05
CA ASN A 101 14.06 10.40 6.37
C ASN A 101 13.19 10.94 5.22
N ILE A 102 12.31 10.09 4.69
CA ILE A 102 11.39 10.47 3.61
C ILE A 102 10.29 11.35 4.21
N GLU A 103 10.02 12.50 3.58
CA GLU A 103 8.91 13.36 4.01
C GLU A 103 7.57 12.65 3.86
N GLU A 104 6.81 12.61 4.95
CA GLU A 104 5.47 12.01 4.93
C GLU A 104 4.50 12.86 4.07
N PRO A 105 3.68 12.22 3.23
CA PRO A 105 2.66 12.92 2.47
C PRO A 105 1.60 13.52 3.40
N ARG A 106 1.03 14.66 2.98
CA ARG A 106 -0.10 15.28 3.69
C ARG A 106 -1.37 14.50 3.38
N VAL A 107 -1.89 13.79 4.38
CA VAL A 107 -3.14 13.04 4.27
C VAL A 107 -4.28 13.88 4.81
N TYR A 108 -5.37 14.02 4.06
CA TYR A 108 -6.56 14.77 4.49
C TYR A 108 -7.75 13.83 4.65
N ARG A 109 -8.55 14.04 5.70
CA ARG A 109 -9.81 13.32 5.88
C ARG A 109 -10.87 13.98 5.00
N VAL A 110 -11.44 13.21 4.09
CA VAL A 110 -12.58 13.62 3.27
C VAL A 110 -13.79 12.78 3.70
N THR A 111 -14.85 13.44 4.20
CA THR A 111 -16.17 12.85 4.40
C THR A 111 -17.18 13.54 3.49
N LEU A 112 -18.37 12.94 3.32
CA LEU A 112 -19.46 13.55 2.55
C LEU A 112 -19.77 14.98 3.03
N ASP A 113 -19.62 15.23 4.33
CA ASP A 113 -19.87 16.55 4.92
C ASP A 113 -18.73 17.56 4.67
N THR A 114 -17.55 17.13 4.24
CA THR A 114 -16.36 17.99 4.08
C THR A 114 -15.86 18.12 2.65
N VAL A 115 -16.45 17.40 1.68
CA VAL A 115 -15.99 17.38 0.28
C VAL A 115 -15.99 18.77 -0.37
N ASP A 116 -17.01 19.58 -0.08
CA ASP A 116 -17.17 20.94 -0.65
C ASP A 116 -16.61 22.05 0.27
N LYS A 117 -16.12 21.69 1.46
CA LYS A 117 -15.67 22.66 2.46
C LYS A 117 -14.18 22.96 2.24
N PRO A 118 -13.77 24.25 2.23
CA PRO A 118 -12.37 24.62 2.03
C PRO A 118 -11.45 24.23 3.22
N ASN A 119 -12.03 23.87 4.36
CA ASN A 119 -11.33 23.50 5.59
C ASN A 119 -11.27 21.98 5.79
N LEU A 120 -10.52 21.29 4.92
CA LEU A 120 -10.20 19.88 5.09
C LEU A 120 -9.30 19.66 6.31
N GLN A 121 -9.60 18.63 7.09
CA GLN A 121 -8.80 18.28 8.26
C GLN A 121 -7.59 17.48 7.81
N LEU A 122 -6.39 18.04 8.02
CA LEU A 122 -5.15 17.28 7.87
C LEU A 122 -5.13 16.19 8.94
N ILE A 123 -4.93 14.94 8.53
CA ILE A 123 -4.67 13.83 9.43
C ILE A 123 -3.19 13.89 9.79
N MET A 124 -2.90 13.90 11.08
CA MET A 124 -1.55 13.69 11.58
C MET A 124 -1.55 12.41 12.42
N TYR A 125 -0.54 11.57 12.21
CA TYR A 125 -0.35 10.35 12.98
C TYR A 125 -0.02 10.68 14.45
N PRO A 126 -0.44 9.84 15.42
CA PRO A 126 -0.35 10.12 16.85
C PRO A 126 1.07 10.47 17.33
N GLY A 127 2.10 9.82 16.79
CA GLY A 127 3.51 10.14 17.08
C GLY A 127 3.88 11.59 16.70
N LYS A 128 3.41 12.09 15.55
CA LYS A 128 3.61 13.48 15.15
C LYS A 128 2.67 14.46 15.86
N LEU A 129 1.44 14.07 16.21
CA LEU A 129 0.54 14.88 17.04
C LEU A 129 1.17 15.23 18.39
N ALA A 130 1.86 14.26 19.02
CA ALA A 130 2.58 14.48 20.28
C ALA A 130 3.71 15.52 20.12
N SER A 131 4.45 15.47 19.01
CA SER A 131 5.50 16.46 18.70
C SER A 131 4.95 17.84 18.27
N ALA A 132 3.81 17.89 17.57
CA ALA A 132 3.18 19.12 17.12
C ALA A 132 2.48 19.89 18.26
N LYS A 133 1.87 19.17 19.22
CA LYS A 133 1.33 19.77 20.46
C LYS A 133 2.41 20.48 21.28
N LYS A 134 3.65 19.99 21.26
CA LYS A 134 4.81 20.63 21.91
C LYS A 134 5.19 21.97 21.25
N ASN A 135 4.86 22.14 19.97
CA ASN A 135 5.17 23.33 19.16
C ASN A 135 3.97 24.27 18.96
N GLY A 136 2.90 24.13 19.77
CA GLY A 136 1.85 25.13 19.91
C GLY A 136 0.92 25.32 18.71
N SER A 137 0.86 24.39 17.76
CA SER A 137 0.00 24.51 16.58
C SER A 137 -0.99 23.34 16.44
N ALA A 138 -2.24 23.75 16.17
CA ALA A 138 -3.26 23.09 15.37
C ALA A 138 -4.42 22.34 16.09
N LYS A 139 -5.63 22.72 15.64
CA LYS A 139 -6.87 21.92 15.72
C LYS A 139 -6.72 20.77 14.72
N VAL A 140 -6.40 19.58 15.20
CA VAL A 140 -6.19 18.37 14.38
C VAL A 140 -6.97 17.23 15.03
N ALA A 141 -7.72 16.47 14.22
CA ALA A 141 -8.43 15.29 14.71
C ALA A 141 -7.44 14.12 14.82
N PRO A 142 -7.42 13.37 15.95
CA PRO A 142 -6.72 12.11 16.01
C PRO A 142 -7.46 11.09 15.13
N GLU A 143 -6.66 10.24 14.47
CA GLU A 143 -7.05 9.10 13.64
C GLU A 143 -7.56 9.35 12.20
N ALA A 144 -6.79 8.78 11.26
CA ALA A 144 -7.36 8.07 10.12
C ALA A 144 -8.16 6.88 10.68
N ALA A 145 -9.41 6.73 10.25
CA ALA A 145 -10.22 5.58 10.62
C ALA A 145 -9.43 4.29 10.36
N GLY A 146 -9.41 3.39 11.34
CA GLY A 146 -8.99 2.02 11.09
C GLY A 146 -9.81 1.48 9.93
N ASP A 147 -9.14 1.14 8.83
CA ASP A 147 -9.77 0.51 7.70
C ASP A 147 -10.26 -0.86 8.19
N SER A 148 -11.59 -1.04 8.27
CA SER A 148 -12.18 -2.24 8.89
C SER A 148 -11.99 -3.51 8.06
N ASP A 149 -11.29 -3.42 6.93
CA ASP A 149 -11.02 -4.53 6.01
C ASP A 149 -9.54 -4.97 6.00
N THR A 150 -8.68 -4.39 6.85
CA THR A 150 -7.33 -4.93 7.05
C THR A 150 -7.28 -5.85 8.26
N ASP A 151 -7.95 -7.00 8.15
CA ASP A 151 -7.62 -8.20 8.93
C ASP A 151 -6.25 -8.74 8.45
N ASN A 152 -5.20 -7.94 8.61
CA ASN A 152 -3.82 -8.43 8.59
C ASN A 152 -3.22 -8.25 9.97
N ASP A 153 -3.88 -8.90 10.92
CA ASP A 153 -3.43 -9.15 12.28
C ASP A 153 -2.31 -10.22 12.27
N VAL A 154 -1.26 -9.99 11.46
CA VAL A 154 -0.12 -10.88 11.34
C VAL A 154 1.04 -10.30 12.15
N PHE A 155 0.90 -10.51 13.46
CA PHE A 155 1.91 -10.50 14.50
C PHE A 155 2.41 -9.14 15.01
N GLY A 156 1.88 -8.76 16.17
CA GLY A 156 2.66 -8.13 17.24
C GLY A 156 1.98 -6.90 17.82
N GLY A 157 1.27 -7.09 18.94
CA GLY A 157 0.82 -5.98 19.76
C GLY A 157 1.99 -5.10 20.18
N GLN A 158 1.87 -3.80 19.89
CA GLN A 158 2.53 -2.72 20.58
C GLN A 158 1.67 -1.46 20.41
N ASP A 159 1.20 -0.96 21.55
CA ASP A 159 0.81 0.41 21.87
C ASP A 159 0.18 1.26 20.74
N GLU A 160 -1.14 1.38 20.83
CA GLU A 160 -2.03 2.24 20.03
C GLU A 160 -1.56 3.71 19.90
N ASP A 161 -0.70 4.19 20.80
CA ASP A 161 -0.25 5.60 20.86
C ASP A 161 0.99 5.93 20.00
N THR A 162 1.63 4.94 19.36
CA THR A 162 2.87 5.10 18.57
C THR A 162 2.76 4.63 17.12
N LYS A 163 1.56 4.69 16.51
CA LYS A 163 1.41 4.39 15.08
C LYS A 163 2.18 5.41 14.23
N GLU A 164 3.40 5.06 13.84
CA GLU A 164 4.08 5.64 12.68
C GLU A 164 3.23 5.35 11.43
N PRO A 165 3.26 6.22 10.40
CA PRO A 165 2.54 5.95 9.17
C PRO A 165 2.94 4.59 8.62
N VAL A 166 1.94 3.72 8.42
CA VAL A 166 2.13 2.49 7.67
C VAL A 166 2.49 2.91 6.24
N ILE A 167 3.72 2.62 5.84
CA ILE A 167 4.19 2.84 4.47
C ILE A 167 3.51 1.80 3.59
N ASP A 168 2.80 2.27 2.58
CA ASP A 168 2.11 1.45 1.61
C ASP A 168 2.78 1.63 0.24
N PRO A 169 3.67 0.71 -0.17
CA PRO A 169 4.36 0.80 -1.45
C PRO A 169 3.40 0.74 -2.64
N GLU A 170 2.24 0.08 -2.51
CA GLU A 170 1.26 -0.01 -3.59
C GLU A 170 0.53 1.32 -3.80
N ARG A 171 0.12 1.98 -2.70
CA ARG A 171 -0.47 3.33 -2.75
C ARG A 171 0.51 4.34 -3.34
N ASP A 172 1.78 4.30 -2.91
CA ASP A 172 2.79 5.24 -3.34
C ASP A 172 3.11 5.06 -4.84
N GLU A 173 3.24 3.82 -5.31
CA GLU A 173 3.42 3.54 -6.75
C GLU A 173 2.16 3.87 -7.57
N THR A 174 0.96 3.64 -7.03
CA THR A 174 -0.30 4.05 -7.69
C THR A 174 -0.33 5.55 -7.92
N THR A 175 0.12 6.34 -6.94
CA THR A 175 0.22 7.79 -7.06
C THR A 175 1.22 8.20 -8.15
N ASN A 176 2.35 7.50 -8.25
CA ASN A 176 3.33 7.72 -9.32
C ASN A 176 2.77 7.37 -10.70
N ILE A 177 2.03 6.26 -10.83
CA ILE A 177 1.37 5.86 -12.09
C ILE A 177 0.34 6.91 -12.52
N LEU A 178 -0.46 7.43 -11.59
CA LEU A 178 -1.42 8.51 -11.88
C LEU A 178 -0.71 9.80 -12.31
N ALA A 179 0.39 10.17 -11.66
CA ALA A 179 1.20 11.33 -12.05
C ALA A 179 1.80 11.16 -13.46
N ASP A 180 2.31 9.97 -13.79
CA ASP A 180 2.78 9.63 -15.13
C ASP A 180 1.66 9.71 -16.17
N LEU A 181 0.47 9.18 -15.85
CA LEU A 181 -0.69 9.24 -16.75
C LEU A 181 -1.06 10.69 -17.05
N ILE A 182 -1.17 11.53 -16.03
CA ILE A 182 -1.45 12.97 -16.19
C ILE A 182 -0.37 13.65 -17.05
N GLN A 183 0.90 13.27 -16.88
CA GLN A 183 1.99 13.81 -17.67
C GLN A 183 1.89 13.41 -19.14
N LEU A 184 1.56 12.14 -19.41
CA LEU A 184 1.42 11.61 -20.77
C LEU A 184 0.17 12.19 -21.47
N GLU A 185 -0.92 12.39 -20.75
CA GLU A 185 -2.13 13.05 -21.26
C GLU A 185 -1.93 14.53 -21.60
N ARG A 186 -1.02 15.22 -20.90
CA ARG A 186 -0.78 16.67 -21.10
C ARG A 186 -0.03 17.02 -22.40
N GLY A 187 0.48 16.04 -23.16
CA GLY A 187 1.13 16.24 -24.47
C GLY A 187 2.36 17.17 -24.46
N PRO A 188 3.15 17.26 -25.56
CA PRO A 188 4.23 18.24 -25.63
C PRO A 188 3.66 19.66 -25.73
N LYS A 189 3.94 20.51 -24.74
CA LYS A 189 3.79 21.95 -24.88
C LYS A 189 4.83 22.43 -25.91
N THR A 190 4.48 22.46 -27.19
CA THR A 190 5.29 23.18 -28.18
C THR A 190 5.34 24.64 -27.76
N ALA A 191 6.54 25.19 -27.58
CA ALA A 191 6.73 26.58 -27.23
C ALA A 191 5.98 27.47 -28.24
N SER A 192 5.05 28.30 -27.76
CA SER A 192 4.44 29.35 -28.56
C SER A 192 5.54 30.36 -28.88
N THR A 193 6.11 30.31 -30.08
CA THR A 193 6.91 31.41 -30.60
C THR A 193 5.95 32.50 -31.03
N ASN A 194 5.60 33.41 -30.12
CA ASN A 194 5.02 34.68 -30.53
C ASN A 194 6.10 35.46 -31.27
N HIS A 195 5.86 35.70 -32.56
CA HIS A 195 6.67 36.56 -33.42
C HIS A 195 6.02 37.93 -33.56
#